data_AF-A0A1V5PKZ9-F1
#
_entry.id   AF-A0A1V5PKZ9-F1
#
_cell.length_a   1.000
_cell.length_b   1.000
_cell.length_c   1.000
_cell.angle_alpha   90.00
_cell.angle_beta   90.00
_cell.angle_gamma   90.00
#
_symmetry.space_group_name_H-M   'P 1'
#
loop_
_entity.id
_entity.type
_entity.pdbx_description
1 polymer ?
#
loop_
_entity_poly.entity_id
_entity_poly.type
_entity_poly.pdbx_seq_one_letter_code
_entity_poly.pdbx_strand_id
1 'polypeptide(L)'
;MGFDWPCAEDIIKKLREEICELEGAIKEKKPCHIREELGDILFTIVNISRHFGIDPEYALRNTSKKFVRRFKKIEELCRENGRGLKERTLEELDALWEIAKEEEKSET
;
A
#
# COMPACT_ATOMS: atom_id res chain seq x y z
N MET A 1 9.38 24.68 7.27
CA MET A 1 7.99 25.12 7.07
C MET A 1 7.13 24.27 7.98
N GLY A 2 6.59 24.85 9.04
CA GLY A 2 5.86 24.13 10.09
C GLY A 2 4.38 24.04 9.75
N PHE A 3 3.97 22.88 9.26
CA PHE A 3 2.56 22.47 9.23
C PHE A 3 2.43 21.39 10.31
N ASP A 4 2.58 21.81 11.57
CA ASP A 4 2.43 20.92 12.72
C ASP A 4 0.92 20.81 13.02
N TRP A 5 0.35 19.67 12.65
CA TRP A 5 -1.03 19.34 12.98
C TRP A 5 -1.13 19.07 14.48
N PRO A 6 -2.06 19.71 15.19
CA PRO A 6 -2.13 19.64 16.65
C PRO A 6 -2.54 18.24 17.15
N CYS A 7 -3.23 17.45 16.34
CA CYS A 7 -3.57 16.06 16.67
C CYS A 7 -3.64 15.15 15.42
N ALA A 8 -3.56 13.85 15.67
CA ALA A 8 -3.59 12.82 14.62
C ALA A 8 -4.94 12.76 13.89
N GLU A 9 -6.03 13.17 14.53
CA GLU A 9 -7.37 13.19 13.94
C GLU A 9 -7.45 14.17 12.76
N ASP A 10 -6.82 15.34 12.87
CA ASP A 10 -6.86 16.36 11.81
C ASP A 10 -6.13 15.91 10.55
N ILE A 11 -4.98 15.22 10.69
CA ILE A 11 -4.23 14.72 9.55
C ILE A 11 -4.92 13.52 8.88
N ILE A 12 -5.63 12.68 9.66
CA ILE A 12 -6.46 11.60 9.11
C ILE A 12 -7.68 12.17 8.39
N LYS A 13 -8.28 13.26 8.89
CA LYS A 13 -9.34 13.96 8.19
C LYS A 13 -8.83 14.50 6.85
N LYS A 14 -7.66 15.13 6.84
CA LYS A 14 -7.03 15.62 5.60
C LYS A 14 -6.79 14.48 4.60
N LEU A 15 -6.24 13.35 5.05
CA LEU A 15 -6.06 12.17 4.18
C LEU A 15 -7.37 11.69 3.54
N ARG A 16 -8.49 11.74 4.27
CA ARG A 16 -9.81 11.37 3.72
C ARG A 16 -10.29 12.37 2.68
N GLU A 17 -10.03 13.67 2.87
CA GLU A 17 -10.35 14.71 1.89
C GLU A 17 -9.60 14.45 0.57
N GLU A 18 -8.28 14.24 0.63
CA GLU A 18 -7.45 13.95 -0.57
C GLU A 18 -7.91 12.68 -1.32
N ILE A 19 -8.35 11.64 -0.59
CA ILE A 19 -8.90 10.42 -1.20
C ILE A 19 -10.21 10.73 -1.94
N CYS A 20 -11.08 11.57 -1.37
CA CYS A 20 -12.31 11.98 -2.05
C CYS A 20 -12.03 12.79 -3.31
N GLU A 21 -11.02 13.67 -3.28
CA GLU A 21 -10.59 14.45 -4.44
C GLU A 21 -10.01 13.54 -5.54
N LEU A 22 -9.18 12.56 -5.18
CA LEU A 22 -8.67 11.54 -6.10
C LEU A 22 -9.80 10.74 -6.76
N GLU A 23 -10.79 10.29 -5.98
CA GLU A 23 -11.96 9.58 -6.51
C GLU A 23 -12.73 10.43 -7.53
N GLY A 24 -12.88 11.73 -7.25
CA GLY A 24 -13.46 12.70 -8.19
C GLY A 24 -12.65 12.81 -9.48
N ALA A 25 -11.34 13.01 -9.36
CA ALA A 25 -10.43 13.12 -10.50
C ALA A 25 -10.43 11.88 -11.40
N ILE A 26 -10.53 10.67 -10.81
CA ILE A 26 -10.66 9.39 -11.53
C ILE A 26 -12.00 9.34 -12.28
N LYS A 27 -13.12 9.67 -11.62
CA LYS A 27 -14.45 9.66 -12.25
C LYS A 27 -14.52 10.63 -13.43
N GLU A 28 -13.89 11.79 -13.31
CA GLU A 28 -13.82 12.81 -14.35
C GLU A 28 -12.76 12.52 -15.43
N LYS A 29 -11.97 11.45 -15.26
CA LYS A 29 -10.87 11.06 -16.17
C LYS A 29 -9.89 12.21 -16.45
N LYS A 30 -9.51 12.98 -15.41
CA LYS A 30 -8.59 14.11 -15.51
C LYS A 30 -7.17 13.70 -15.07
N PRO A 31 -6.25 13.33 -15.98
CA PRO A 31 -4.97 12.74 -15.58
C PRO A 31 -4.05 13.70 -14.80
N CYS A 32 -4.14 15.00 -15.07
CA CYS A 32 -3.40 16.01 -14.33
C CYS A 32 -3.85 16.09 -12.87
N HIS A 33 -5.16 16.09 -12.64
CA HIS A 33 -5.72 16.12 -11.29
C HIS A 33 -5.39 14.82 -10.56
N ILE A 34 -5.55 13.65 -11.20
CA ILE A 34 -5.17 12.36 -10.59
C ILE A 34 -3.72 12.38 -10.08
N ARG A 35 -2.80 12.99 -10.85
CA ARG A 35 -1.40 13.13 -10.43
C ARG A 35 -1.24 14.06 -9.23
N GLU A 36 -1.96 15.17 -9.21
CA GLU A 36 -1.97 16.15 -8.12
C GLU A 36 -2.45 15.49 -6.82
N GLU A 37 -3.63 14.90 -6.82
CA GLU A 37 -4.22 14.25 -5.64
C GLU A 37 -3.36 13.08 -5.12
N LEU A 38 -2.75 12.30 -6.01
CA LEU A 38 -1.80 11.26 -5.61
C LEU A 38 -0.57 11.84 -4.90
N GLY A 39 -0.10 13.01 -5.33
CA GLY A 39 0.98 13.75 -4.67
C GLY A 39 0.60 14.18 -3.27
N ASP A 40 -0.60 14.73 -3.10
CA ASP A 40 -1.09 15.22 -1.80
C ASP A 40 -1.35 14.08 -0.81
N ILE A 41 -1.85 12.92 -1.27
CA ILE A 41 -1.95 11.70 -0.46
C ILE A 41 -0.58 11.26 0.02
N LEU A 42 0.42 11.18 -0.87
CA LEU A 42 1.78 10.77 -0.49
C LEU A 42 2.40 11.74 0.52
N PHE A 43 2.24 13.04 0.29
CA PHE A 43 2.71 14.08 1.21
C PHE A 43 2.03 13.97 2.58
N THR A 44 0.72 13.72 2.60
CA THR A 44 -0.05 13.53 3.83
C THR A 44 0.44 12.29 4.60
N ILE A 45 0.67 11.16 3.93
CA ILE A 45 1.21 9.93 4.57
C ILE A 45 2.60 10.17 5.18
N VAL A 46 3.45 10.93 4.49
CA VAL A 46 4.78 11.30 5.00
C VAL A 46 4.65 12.14 6.27
N ASN A 47 3.71 13.09 6.32
CA ASN A 47 3.47 13.89 7.51
C ASN A 47 2.83 13.10 8.66
N ILE A 48 1.95 12.14 8.38
CA ILE A 48 1.44 11.18 9.39
C ILE A 48 2.60 10.43 10.01
N SER A 49 3.52 9.92 9.19
CA SER A 49 4.69 9.18 9.66
C SER A 49 5.54 10.04 10.60
N ARG A 50 5.82 11.29 10.23
CA ARG A 50 6.55 12.25 11.08
C ARG A 50 5.85 12.54 12.40
N HIS A 51 4.52 12.69 12.40
CA HIS A 51 3.74 12.94 13.62
C HIS A 51 3.90 11.81 14.65
N PHE A 52 4.01 10.56 14.19
CA PHE A 52 4.24 9.40 15.06
C PHE A 52 5.72 9.07 15.30
N GLY A 53 6.66 9.92 14.85
CA GLY A 53 8.10 9.65 14.97
C GLY A 53 8.58 8.47 14.13
N ILE A 54 7.83 8.11 13.08
CA ILE A 54 8.14 6.99 12.17
C ILE A 54 8.86 7.55 10.95
N ASP A 55 9.97 6.92 10.56
CA ASP A 55 10.60 7.16 9.27
C ASP A 55 9.75 6.54 8.14
N PRO A 56 9.14 7.35 7.25
CA PRO A 56 8.27 6.86 6.19
C PRO A 56 9.01 6.00 5.16
N GLU A 57 10.27 6.32 4.87
CA GLU A 57 11.07 5.55 3.90
C GLU A 57 11.39 4.17 4.48
N TYR A 58 11.77 4.13 5.75
CA TYR A 58 12.00 2.87 6.45
C TYR A 58 10.74 2.00 6.53
N ALA A 59 9.60 2.60 6.88
CA ALA A 59 8.30 1.92 6.94
C ALA A 59 7.89 1.34 5.57
N LEU A 60 8.05 2.13 4.50
CA LEU A 60 7.78 1.68 3.14
C LEU A 60 8.71 0.53 2.74
N ARG A 61 10.02 0.68 2.98
CA ARG A 61 11.03 -0.35 2.66
C ARG A 61 10.74 -1.68 3.34
N ASN A 62 10.31 -1.67 4.60
CA ASN A 62 9.93 -2.88 5.31
C ASN A 62 8.69 -3.54 4.71
N THR A 63 7.70 -2.75 4.32
CA THR A 63 6.51 -3.24 3.62
C THR A 63 6.86 -3.85 2.26
N SER A 64 7.75 -3.21 1.48
CA SER A 64 8.24 -3.75 0.21
C SER A 64 8.98 -5.08 0.39
N LYS A 65 9.84 -5.20 1.42
CA LYS A 65 10.52 -6.48 1.72
C LYS A 65 9.52 -7.60 2.04
N LYS A 66 8.49 -7.30 2.83
CA LYS A 66 7.40 -8.23 3.14
C LYS A 66 6.65 -8.67 1.87
N PHE A 67 6.34 -7.71 0.99
CA PHE A 67 5.71 -8.01 -0.30
C PHE A 67 6.58 -8.95 -1.15
N VAL A 68 7.88 -8.66 -1.29
CA VAL A 68 8.82 -9.50 -2.05
C VAL A 68 8.90 -10.92 -1.49
N ARG A 69 8.96 -11.10 -0.17
CA ARG A 69 8.98 -12.43 0.46
C ARG A 69 7.72 -13.23 0.13
N ARG A 70 6.54 -12.62 0.32
CA ARG A 70 5.26 -13.27 0.03
C ARG A 70 5.11 -13.60 -1.45
N PHE A 71 5.52 -12.69 -2.32
CA PHE A 71 5.45 -12.91 -3.76
C PHE A 71 6.34 -14.07 -4.20
N LYS A 72 7.57 -14.18 -3.68
CA LYS A 72 8.44 -15.33 -3.93
C LYS A 72 7.81 -16.66 -3.49
N LYS A 73 7.13 -16.66 -2.35
CA LYS A 73 6.41 -17.85 -1.89
C LYS A 73 5.26 -18.24 -2.80
N ILE A 74 4.49 -17.26 -3.29
CA ILE A 74 3.45 -17.50 -4.30
C ILE A 74 4.05 -18.09 -5.58
N GLU A 75 5.20 -17.59 -6.04
CA GLU A 75 5.91 -18.15 -7.19
C GLU A 75 6.33 -19.62 -6.97
N GLU A 76 6.80 -19.96 -5.78
CA GLU A 76 7.13 -21.34 -5.39
C GLU A 76 5.89 -22.25 -5.39
N LEU A 77 4.80 -21.81 -4.75
CA LEU A 77 3.53 -22.55 -4.72
C LEU A 77 2.95 -22.73 -6.14
N CYS A 78 3.07 -21.72 -7.00
CA CYS A 78 2.68 -21.84 -8.41
C CYS A 78 3.50 -22.91 -9.14
N ARG A 79 4.83 -22.93 -8.93
CA ARG A 79 5.74 -23.90 -9.53
C ARG A 79 5.45 -25.33 -9.07
N GLU A 80 5.17 -25.54 -7.79
CA GLU A 80 4.81 -26.85 -7.23
C GLU A 80 3.50 -27.40 -7.82
N ASN A 81 2.55 -26.51 -8.09
CA ASN A 81 1.24 -26.86 -8.66
C ASN A 81 1.23 -26.91 -10.20
N GLY A 82 2.37 -26.71 -10.87
CA GLY A 82 2.50 -26.80 -12.33
C GLY A 82 1.73 -25.75 -13.14
N ARG A 83 1.22 -24.68 -12.50
CA ARG A 83 0.49 -23.57 -13.14
C ARG A 83 1.17 -22.25 -12.78
N GLY A 84 1.59 -21.50 -13.79
CA GLY A 84 2.27 -20.21 -13.63
C GLY A 84 1.33 -19.10 -13.13
N LEU A 85 1.93 -18.03 -12.59
CA LEU A 85 1.21 -16.84 -12.08
C LEU A 85 0.21 -16.24 -13.09
N LYS A 86 0.58 -16.20 -14.38
CA LYS A 86 -0.23 -15.59 -15.44
C LYS A 86 -1.45 -16.42 -15.84
N GLU A 87 -1.49 -17.68 -15.41
CA GLU A 87 -2.57 -18.62 -15.69
C GLU A 87 -3.58 -18.69 -14.54
N ARG A 88 -3.37 -17.87 -13.50
CA ARG A 88 -4.18 -17.83 -12.29
C ARG A 88 -5.14 -16.64 -12.31
N THR A 89 -6.32 -16.82 -11.74
CA THR A 89 -7.25 -15.70 -11.50
C THR A 89 -6.79 -14.86 -10.31
N LEU A 90 -7.35 -13.65 -10.15
CA LEU A 90 -7.05 -12.81 -8.99
C LEU A 90 -7.44 -13.50 -7.68
N GLU A 91 -8.57 -14.21 -7.66
CA GLU A 91 -9.04 -14.95 -6.49
C GLU A 91 -8.08 -16.09 -6.12
N GLU A 92 -7.52 -16.78 -7.12
CA GLU A 92 -6.49 -17.79 -6.88
C GLU A 92 -5.19 -17.18 -6.32
N LEU A 93 -4.80 -16.00 -6.82
CA LEU A 93 -3.62 -15.28 -6.32
C LEU A 93 -3.83 -14.74 -4.89
N ASP A 94 -5.02 -14.25 -4.57
CA ASP A 94 -5.39 -13.80 -3.22
C ASP A 94 -5.39 -14.98 -2.22
N ALA A 95 -5.88 -16.16 -2.63
CA ALA A 95 -5.79 -17.36 -1.80
C ALA A 95 -4.34 -17.78 -1.53
N LEU A 96 -3.47 -17.75 -2.55
CA LEU A 96 -2.04 -18.03 -2.38
C LEU A 96 -1.35 -16.97 -1.52
N TRP A 97 -1.80 -15.72 -1.58
CA TRP A 97 -1.28 -14.64 -0.74
C TRP A 97 -1.58 -14.85 0.74
N GLU A 98 -2.80 -15.31 1.08
CA GLU A 98 -3.12 -15.62 2.47
C GLU A 98 -2.33 -16.82 2.99
N ILE A 99 -2.11 -17.87 2.18
CA ILE A 99 -1.21 -18.99 2.54
C ILE A 99 0.21 -18.48 2.82
N ALA A 100 0.78 -17.68 1.91
CA ALA A 100 2.13 -17.12 2.07
C ALA A 100 2.27 -16.24 3.33
N LYS A 101 1.18 -15.57 3.73
CA LYS A 101 1.12 -14.75 4.94
C LYS A 101 1.00 -15.58 6.22
N GLU A 102 0.33 -16.73 6.18
CA GLU A 102 0.26 -17.66 7.31
C GLU A 102 1.61 -18.35 7.56
N GLU A 103 2.27 -18.83 6.50
CA GLU A 103 3.59 -19.45 6.62
C GLU A 103 4.66 -18.47 7.17
N GLU A 104 4.68 -17.22 6.69
CA GLU A 104 5.60 -16.18 7.20
C GLU A 104 5.41 -15.94 8.72
N LYS A 105 4.18 -16.02 9.22
CA LYS A 105 3.89 -15.87 10.66
C LYS A 105 4.32 -17.08 11.48
N SER A 106 4.35 -18.27 10.89
CA SER A 106 4.79 -19.49 11.59
C SER A 106 6.31 -19.62 11.70
N GLU A 107 7.06 -18.90 10.86
CA GLU A 107 8.54 -18.86 10.87
C GLU A 107 9.13 -17.76 11.77
N THR A 108 8.30 -16.89 12.36
CA THR A 108 8.70 -15.77 13.23
C THR A 108 8.33 -16.05 14.67
#